data_AF-A0A0S2HUR0-F1
#
_entry.id   AF-A0A0S2HUR0-F1
#
_cell.length_a   1.000
_cell.length_b   1.000
_cell.length_c   1.000
_cell.angle_alpha   90.00
_cell.angle_beta   90.00
_cell.angle_gamma   90.00
#
_symmetry.space_group_name_H-M   'P 1'
#
loop_
_entity.id
_entity.type
_entity.pdbx_description
1 polymer ?
#
loop_
_entity_poly.entity_id
_entity_poly.type
_entity_poly.pdbx_seq_one_letter_code
_entity_poly.pdbx_strand_id
1 'polypeptide(L)'
;MKYLLVSMLFYASLCTYGQVYPPPFKFVGYIDSLPAFYSLEEKSVFTINQRVRNFQKKYPAGIIPQRVEDDFEVLYSFEDEIYTVNIEGDTYSIKNKFESIAVDVHNKTLYATLRKTDSKHPKGIIRKDLVNKTTEYIGYDGYVERIVGDNIFLYKETYPETGSSPFKIIRLNIHTKKELLVFEDQSLILDFQISRMGKYVFAENGKEYAIIDLDDMSKQLIALPMQTDVPPFFSFNNQFLVFYHFASLKMEKVKVD
;
A
#
# COMPACT_ATOMS: atom_id res chain seq x y z
N MET A 1 2.68 0.40 62.57
CA MET A 1 2.70 1.49 61.58
C MET A 1 4.01 1.47 60.82
N LYS A 2 4.09 0.59 59.82
CA LYS A 2 5.18 0.54 58.83
C LYS A 2 4.53 0.88 57.48
N TYR A 3 5.32 1.39 56.54
CA TYR A 3 4.97 1.71 55.15
C TYR A 3 4.28 3.06 54.92
N LEU A 4 5.05 4.16 55.00
CA LEU A 4 4.68 5.38 54.29
C LEU A 4 5.89 6.28 54.06
N LEU A 5 6.92 5.81 53.35
CA LEU A 5 8.01 6.65 52.81
C LEU A 5 9.00 5.85 51.95
N VAL A 6 8.53 5.00 51.05
CA VAL A 6 9.36 4.46 49.95
C VAL A 6 8.48 4.30 48.72
N SER A 7 8.02 5.41 48.15
CA SER A 7 7.27 5.39 46.89
C SER A 7 7.40 6.67 46.05
N MET A 8 8.20 7.66 46.47
CA MET A 8 8.37 8.92 45.74
C MET A 8 9.66 9.03 44.92
N LEU A 9 10.45 7.96 44.77
CA LEU A 9 11.67 7.96 43.92
C LEU A 9 11.64 6.96 42.76
N PHE A 10 10.50 6.32 42.48
CA PHE A 10 10.35 5.38 41.36
C PHE A 10 9.53 5.92 40.17
N TYR A 11 9.16 7.20 40.17
CA TYR A 11 8.43 7.82 39.05
C TYR A 11 9.31 8.58 38.05
N ALA A 12 10.64 8.51 38.19
CA ALA A 12 11.57 9.24 37.31
C ALA A 12 12.35 8.35 36.32
N SER A 13 12.07 7.04 36.23
CA SER A 13 12.89 6.12 35.43
C SER A 13 12.12 5.19 34.47
N LEU A 14 10.86 5.50 34.11
CA LEU A 14 10.16 4.80 33.01
C LEU A 14 10.07 5.63 31.72
N CYS A 15 10.70 6.80 31.68
CA CYS A 15 10.88 7.59 30.46
C CYS A 15 12.16 7.18 29.70
N THR A 16 12.28 5.90 29.37
CA THR A 16 13.11 5.44 28.25
C THR A 16 12.47 4.19 27.65
N TYR A 17 11.24 4.30 27.14
CA TYR A 17 10.84 3.44 26.04
C TYR A 17 11.63 3.89 24.82
N GLY A 18 12.84 3.32 24.71
CA GLY A 18 13.65 3.39 23.51
C GLY A 18 12.79 2.95 22.35
N GLN A 19 12.52 3.93 21.49
CA GLN A 19 11.96 3.76 20.16
C GLN A 19 12.72 2.65 19.44
N VAL A 20 12.00 1.61 19.03
CA VAL A 20 12.43 0.72 17.95
C VAL A 20 11.45 1.00 16.80
N TYR A 21 11.83 1.96 15.95
CA TYR A 21 11.26 2.14 14.62
C TYR A 21 12.14 1.39 13.63
N PRO A 22 11.60 0.77 12.57
CA PRO A 22 10.18 0.65 12.15
C PRO A 22 9.45 -0.56 12.79
N PRO A 23 8.10 -0.69 12.68
CA PRO A 23 7.35 -1.85 13.20
C PRO A 23 7.89 -3.17 12.64
N PRO A 24 7.75 -4.33 13.31
CA PRO A 24 8.27 -5.58 12.81
C PRO A 24 7.44 -6.19 11.68
N PHE A 25 6.32 -5.61 11.21
CA PHE A 25 5.55 -6.20 10.08
C PHE A 25 4.82 -5.19 9.16
N LYS A 26 4.60 -5.54 7.87
CA LYS A 26 3.83 -4.77 6.86
C LYS A 26 2.75 -5.66 6.20
N PHE A 27 1.49 -5.20 6.07
CA PHE A 27 0.47 -5.90 5.25
C PHE A 27 0.84 -5.83 3.78
N VAL A 28 0.75 -6.96 3.09
CA VAL A 28 1.19 -7.06 1.70
C VAL A 28 0.18 -7.76 0.79
N GLY A 29 -0.97 -8.19 1.31
CA GLY A 29 -2.06 -8.76 0.54
C GLY A 29 -2.61 -10.05 1.14
N TYR A 30 -2.88 -11.08 0.33
CA TYR A 30 -3.49 -12.34 0.75
C TYR A 30 -2.67 -13.57 0.34
N ILE A 31 -2.78 -14.65 1.12
CA ILE A 31 -2.35 -16.01 0.78
C ILE A 31 -3.49 -16.94 1.16
N ASP A 32 -3.92 -17.79 0.22
CA ASP A 32 -5.05 -18.69 0.37
C ASP A 32 -6.32 -17.97 0.90
N SER A 33 -6.59 -16.77 0.39
CA SER A 33 -7.69 -15.89 0.84
C SER A 33 -7.61 -15.41 2.30
N LEU A 34 -6.47 -15.58 2.97
CA LEU A 34 -6.17 -15.04 4.30
C LEU A 34 -5.20 -13.85 4.19
N PRO A 35 -5.32 -12.81 5.04
CA PRO A 35 -4.39 -11.69 5.00
C PRO A 35 -2.95 -12.14 5.30
N ALA A 36 -2.01 -11.62 4.51
CA ALA A 36 -0.59 -11.91 4.58
C ALA A 36 0.21 -10.69 5.04
N PHE A 37 1.15 -10.92 5.96
CA PHE A 37 2.01 -9.88 6.54
C PHE A 37 3.48 -10.25 6.37
N TYR A 38 4.31 -9.26 6.01
CA TYR A 38 5.77 -9.33 5.95
C TYR A 38 6.41 -8.95 7.29
N SER A 39 7.59 -9.48 7.66
CA SER A 39 8.34 -9.11 8.86
C SER A 39 9.52 -8.18 8.56
N LEU A 40 9.62 -7.03 9.24
CA LEU A 40 10.68 -6.03 9.14
C LEU A 40 11.84 -6.29 10.13
N GLU A 41 11.70 -7.21 11.09
CA GLU A 41 12.79 -7.64 12.00
C GLU A 41 13.20 -9.11 11.78
N GLU A 42 14.49 -9.42 11.93
CA GLU A 42 15.05 -10.79 11.86
C GLU A 42 14.59 -11.71 13.01
N LYS A 43 14.10 -11.13 14.12
CA LYS A 43 13.69 -11.89 15.30
C LYS A 43 12.20 -12.15 15.30
N SER A 44 11.84 -13.37 14.93
CA SER A 44 10.49 -13.90 15.08
C SER A 44 10.16 -14.17 16.54
N VAL A 45 9.11 -13.54 17.07
CA VAL A 45 8.27 -14.10 18.15
C VAL A 45 6.87 -13.47 18.03
N PHE A 46 5.81 -14.26 17.87
CA PHE A 46 4.61 -14.21 18.72
C PHE A 46 3.74 -15.46 18.53
N THR A 47 3.30 -15.99 19.66
CA THR A 47 2.49 -17.21 19.81
C THR A 47 1.03 -16.97 19.42
N ILE A 48 0.47 -17.95 18.70
CA ILE A 48 -0.91 -17.99 18.20
C ILE A 48 -1.90 -18.09 19.36
N ASN A 49 -2.74 -17.08 19.56
CA ASN A 49 -4.03 -17.25 20.21
C ASN A 49 -5.07 -17.64 19.15
N GLN A 50 -5.74 -18.77 19.35
CA GLN A 50 -6.53 -19.54 18.38
C GLN A 50 -7.77 -18.84 17.73
N ARG A 51 -7.92 -17.51 17.78
CA ARG A 51 -9.10 -16.82 17.22
C ARG A 51 -8.86 -15.98 15.96
N VAL A 52 -7.61 -15.77 15.53
CA VAL A 52 -7.30 -15.08 14.27
C VAL A 52 -6.17 -15.85 13.59
N ARG A 53 -6.48 -16.67 12.59
CA ARG A 53 -5.45 -17.34 11.77
C ARG A 53 -4.89 -16.30 10.79
N ASN A 54 -3.90 -15.54 11.24
CA ASN A 54 -3.04 -14.74 10.35
C ASN A 54 -1.99 -15.68 9.75
N PHE A 55 -1.85 -15.70 8.42
CA PHE A 55 -0.76 -16.43 7.77
C PHE A 55 0.43 -15.47 7.67
N GLN A 56 1.57 -15.88 8.23
CA GLN A 56 2.81 -15.13 8.13
C GLN A 56 3.76 -15.87 7.19
N LYS A 57 3.94 -15.34 5.98
CA LYS A 57 4.97 -15.83 5.05
C LYS A 57 6.27 -15.14 5.39
N LYS A 58 7.31 -15.93 5.68
CA LYS A 58 8.66 -15.41 5.88
C LYS A 58 9.31 -15.23 4.51
N TYR A 59 9.89 -14.06 4.29
CA TYR A 59 10.71 -13.77 3.12
C TYR A 59 12.18 -13.68 3.56
N PRO A 60 13.13 -13.99 2.66
CA PRO A 60 14.54 -13.79 2.94
C PRO A 60 14.82 -12.33 3.34
N ALA A 61 15.82 -12.12 4.20
CA ALA A 61 16.28 -10.77 4.53
C ALA A 61 16.66 -10.00 3.26
N GLY A 62 16.32 -8.71 3.20
CA GLY A 62 16.56 -7.85 2.02
C GLY A 62 15.50 -7.95 0.91
N ILE A 63 14.57 -8.92 1.00
CA ILE A 63 13.42 -9.06 0.09
C ILE A 63 12.17 -8.47 0.73
N ILE A 64 11.62 -7.42 0.12
CA ILE A 64 10.37 -6.80 0.53
C ILE A 64 9.23 -7.22 -0.40
N PRO A 65 8.25 -8.01 0.06
CA PRO A 65 6.99 -8.17 -0.64
C PRO A 65 6.27 -6.81 -0.74
N GLN A 66 5.92 -6.44 -1.97
CA GLN A 66 5.12 -5.26 -2.27
C GLN A 66 3.64 -5.63 -2.41
N ARG A 67 3.37 -6.81 -2.99
CA ARG A 67 2.02 -7.36 -3.13
C ARG A 67 2.05 -8.88 -3.14
N VAL A 68 1.08 -9.52 -2.50
CA VAL A 68 0.93 -10.96 -2.40
C VAL A 68 -0.55 -11.27 -2.54
N GLU A 69 -0.92 -12.16 -3.44
CA GLU A 69 -2.25 -12.71 -3.65
C GLU A 69 -2.08 -14.21 -3.99
N ASP A 70 -3.15 -15.00 -3.94
CA ASP A 70 -3.08 -16.47 -3.97
C ASP A 70 -2.16 -17.04 -5.09
N ASP A 71 -2.24 -16.51 -6.31
CA ASP A 71 -1.44 -16.93 -7.47
C ASP A 71 -0.50 -15.84 -8.01
N PHE A 72 -0.28 -14.77 -7.24
CA PHE A 72 0.42 -13.58 -7.69
C PHE A 72 1.25 -12.94 -6.59
N GLU A 73 2.51 -12.63 -6.87
CA GLU A 73 3.39 -12.00 -5.91
C GLU A 73 4.34 -11.02 -6.59
N VAL A 74 4.54 -9.86 -5.97
CA VAL A 74 5.54 -8.87 -6.35
C VAL A 74 6.47 -8.67 -5.18
N LEU A 75 7.73 -9.02 -5.38
CA LEU A 75 8.81 -8.88 -4.42
C LEU A 75 9.80 -7.83 -4.92
N TYR A 76 10.47 -7.16 -3.99
CA TYR A 76 11.56 -6.24 -4.28
C TYR A 76 12.81 -6.62 -3.50
N SER A 77 13.91 -6.90 -4.21
CA SER A 77 15.24 -7.05 -3.61
C SER A 77 15.90 -5.67 -3.54
N PHE A 78 16.20 -5.20 -2.33
CA PHE A 78 17.00 -3.96 -2.16
C PHE A 78 18.44 -4.15 -2.61
N GLU A 79 19.02 -5.32 -2.33
CA GLU A 79 20.41 -5.63 -2.62
C GLU A 79 20.66 -5.63 -4.12
N ASP A 80 19.77 -6.26 -4.88
CA ASP A 80 19.91 -6.41 -6.33
C ASP A 80 19.23 -5.28 -7.12
N GLU A 81 18.41 -4.47 -6.45
CA GLU A 81 17.47 -3.52 -7.07
C GLU A 81 16.61 -4.21 -8.14
N ILE A 82 16.03 -5.37 -7.82
CA ILE A 82 15.21 -6.17 -8.74
C ILE A 82 13.81 -6.34 -8.18
N TYR A 83 12.81 -6.11 -9.02
CA TYR A 83 11.47 -6.62 -8.80
C TYR A 83 11.36 -8.04 -9.34
N THR A 84 10.86 -8.95 -8.51
CA THR A 84 10.46 -10.29 -8.92
C THR A 84 8.94 -10.36 -8.94
N VAL A 85 8.38 -10.60 -10.11
CA VAL A 85 6.93 -10.76 -10.30
C VAL A 85 6.66 -12.23 -10.57
N ASN A 86 5.94 -12.89 -9.67
CA ASN A 86 5.48 -14.27 -9.83
C ASN A 86 4.00 -14.25 -10.20
N ILE A 87 3.62 -14.90 -11.29
CA ILE A 87 2.23 -15.01 -11.75
C ILE A 87 1.98 -16.45 -12.19
N GLU A 88 1.08 -17.17 -11.51
CA GLU A 88 0.65 -18.52 -11.92
C GLU A 88 1.81 -19.51 -12.17
N GLY A 89 2.91 -19.38 -11.42
CA GLY A 89 4.11 -20.22 -11.55
C GLY A 89 5.17 -19.70 -12.53
N ASP A 90 4.90 -18.65 -13.29
CA ASP A 90 5.91 -17.92 -14.06
C ASP A 90 6.62 -16.88 -13.18
N THR A 91 7.94 -16.73 -13.35
CA THR A 91 8.74 -15.73 -12.64
C THR A 91 9.38 -14.75 -13.62
N TYR A 92 9.17 -13.46 -13.36
CA TYR A 92 9.72 -12.36 -14.15
C TYR A 92 10.62 -11.47 -13.28
N SER A 93 11.90 -11.34 -13.67
CA SER A 93 12.85 -10.45 -13.01
C SER A 93 12.99 -9.13 -13.76
N ILE A 94 12.78 -8.02 -13.06
CA ILE A 94 12.76 -6.66 -13.62
C ILE A 94 13.74 -5.79 -12.84
N LYS A 95 14.80 -5.33 -13.49
CA LYS A 95 15.72 -4.35 -12.88
C LYS A 95 14.97 -3.05 -12.57
N ASN A 96 15.10 -2.56 -11.34
CA ASN A 96 14.43 -1.35 -10.88
C ASN A 96 15.03 -0.11 -11.58
N LYS A 97 14.17 0.57 -12.34
CA LYS A 97 14.42 1.88 -12.95
C LYS A 97 13.19 2.78 -12.80
N PHE A 98 12.31 2.44 -11.87
CA PHE A 98 10.95 2.94 -11.79
C PHE A 98 10.71 3.55 -10.41
N GLU A 99 9.87 4.58 -10.34
CA GLU A 99 9.44 5.17 -9.06
C GLU A 99 8.31 4.37 -8.45
N SER A 100 7.45 3.81 -9.30
CA SER A 100 6.37 2.93 -8.88
C SER A 100 6.03 1.94 -9.98
N ILE A 101 5.42 0.82 -9.58
CA ILE A 101 4.99 -0.25 -10.47
C ILE A 101 3.62 -0.76 -10.07
N ALA A 102 2.84 -1.23 -11.04
CA ALA A 102 1.61 -1.97 -10.84
C ALA A 102 1.53 -3.08 -11.89
N VAL A 103 1.01 -4.24 -11.51
CA VAL A 103 0.92 -5.40 -12.41
C VAL A 103 -0.54 -5.73 -12.68
N ASP A 104 -0.85 -5.89 -13.95
CA ASP A 104 -2.05 -6.55 -14.44
C ASP A 104 -1.76 -8.05 -14.59
N VAL A 105 -2.26 -8.83 -13.62
CA VAL A 105 -2.02 -10.26 -13.52
C VAL A 105 -2.61 -11.00 -14.72
N HIS A 106 -3.83 -10.62 -15.13
CA HIS A 106 -4.56 -11.29 -16.21
C HIS A 106 -3.87 -11.14 -17.57
N ASN A 107 -3.37 -9.94 -17.85
CA ASN A 107 -2.69 -9.64 -19.11
C ASN A 107 -1.16 -9.80 -19.02
N LYS A 108 -0.63 -10.30 -17.89
CA LYS A 108 0.82 -10.42 -17.61
C LYS A 108 1.59 -9.16 -18.01
N THR A 109 1.04 -8.00 -17.63
CA THR A 109 1.52 -6.69 -18.07
C THR A 109 1.94 -5.86 -16.86
N LEU A 110 3.14 -5.28 -16.93
CA LEU A 110 3.66 -4.32 -15.96
C LEU A 110 3.35 -2.90 -16.44
N TYR A 111 2.74 -2.12 -15.57
CA TYR A 111 2.65 -0.68 -15.67
C TYR A 111 3.69 -0.08 -14.74
N ALA A 112 4.46 0.89 -15.20
CA ALA A 112 5.53 1.47 -14.40
C ALA A 112 5.72 2.95 -14.66
N THR A 113 6.00 3.70 -13.61
CA THR A 113 6.35 5.12 -13.66
C THR A 113 7.86 5.26 -13.77
N LEU A 114 8.32 5.91 -14.83
CA LEU A 114 9.75 6.16 -15.06
C LEU A 114 10.33 7.11 -14.00
N ARG A 115 11.50 6.77 -13.45
CA ARG A 115 12.30 7.67 -12.60
C ARG A 115 12.87 8.79 -13.47
N LYS A 116 12.31 10.01 -13.36
CA LYS A 116 12.69 11.26 -14.06
C LYS A 116 13.72 11.07 -15.17
N THR A 117 13.25 10.63 -16.33
CA THR A 117 14.12 10.16 -17.43
C THR A 117 14.47 11.25 -18.44
N ASP A 118 13.61 12.26 -18.62
CA ASP A 118 13.91 13.46 -19.41
C ASP A 118 13.07 14.67 -18.94
N SER A 119 13.41 15.87 -19.44
CA SER A 119 12.68 17.11 -19.13
C SER A 119 11.30 17.21 -19.76
N LYS A 120 10.93 16.29 -20.66
CA LYS A 120 9.64 16.27 -21.37
C LYS A 120 8.62 15.36 -20.69
N HIS A 121 9.05 14.32 -19.96
CA HIS A 121 8.25 13.29 -19.33
C HIS A 121 8.81 12.92 -17.94
N PRO A 122 8.82 13.87 -16.99
CA PRO A 122 9.49 13.66 -15.71
C PRO A 122 8.92 12.50 -14.88
N LYS A 123 7.69 12.05 -15.18
CA LYS A 123 7.02 10.90 -14.53
C LYS A 123 6.17 10.08 -15.51
N GLY A 124 6.69 9.84 -16.71
CA GLY A 124 5.98 9.09 -17.74
C GLY A 124 5.66 7.65 -17.36
N ILE A 125 4.45 7.20 -17.67
CA ILE A 125 3.99 5.83 -17.44
C ILE A 125 4.21 4.99 -18.70
N ILE A 126 4.85 3.83 -18.54
CA ILE A 126 5.02 2.82 -19.58
C ILE A 126 4.15 1.59 -19.28
N ARG A 127 3.77 0.86 -20.33
CA ARG A 127 3.33 -0.54 -20.22
C ARG A 127 4.42 -1.45 -20.77
N LYS A 128 4.63 -2.59 -20.12
CA LYS A 128 5.58 -3.62 -20.53
C LYS A 128 4.92 -4.99 -20.47
N ASP A 129 4.89 -5.68 -21.59
CA ASP A 129 4.50 -7.09 -21.66
C ASP A 129 5.60 -7.92 -20.98
N LEU A 130 5.25 -8.71 -19.97
CA LEU A 130 6.23 -9.49 -19.22
C LEU A 130 6.74 -10.73 -19.99
N VAL A 131 5.92 -11.25 -20.90
CA VAL A 131 6.22 -12.44 -21.72
C VAL A 131 7.08 -12.04 -22.91
N ASN A 132 6.60 -11.09 -23.70
CA ASN A 132 7.21 -10.66 -24.95
C ASN A 132 8.26 -9.57 -24.75
N LYS A 133 8.34 -8.99 -23.55
CA LYS A 133 9.28 -7.93 -23.15
C LYS A 133 9.16 -6.64 -23.98
N THR A 134 8.08 -6.48 -24.74
CA THR A 134 7.77 -5.24 -25.45
C THR A 134 7.45 -4.13 -24.45
N THR A 135 7.82 -2.90 -24.76
CA THR A 135 7.61 -1.74 -23.87
C THR A 135 7.13 -0.57 -24.71
N GLU A 136 6.13 0.15 -24.22
CA GLU A 136 5.63 1.36 -24.87
C GLU A 136 5.18 2.40 -23.86
N TYR A 137 5.21 3.66 -24.28
CA TYR A 137 4.73 4.78 -23.48
C TYR A 137 3.21 4.88 -23.59
N ILE A 138 2.54 5.11 -22.45
CA ILE A 138 1.07 5.15 -22.38
C ILE A 138 0.52 6.52 -22.78
N GLY A 139 1.36 7.56 -22.84
CA GLY A 139 0.89 8.93 -23.09
C GLY A 139 0.32 9.60 -21.85
N TYR A 140 0.74 9.20 -20.65
CA TYR A 140 0.25 9.74 -19.38
C TYR A 140 1.36 9.78 -18.34
N ASP A 141 1.29 10.76 -17.44
CA ASP A 141 2.28 10.99 -16.40
C ASP A 141 1.64 10.90 -15.00
N GLY A 142 2.36 10.28 -14.06
CA GLY A 142 1.91 10.05 -12.68
C GLY A 142 2.56 8.81 -12.08
N TYR A 143 2.23 8.49 -10.83
CA TYR A 143 2.74 7.33 -10.10
C TYR A 143 1.69 6.24 -10.08
N VAL A 144 1.92 5.16 -10.81
CA VAL A 144 1.01 4.01 -10.82
C VAL A 144 0.98 3.34 -9.45
N GLU A 145 -0.20 2.96 -8.98
CA GLU A 145 -0.40 2.27 -7.71
C GLU A 145 -1.07 0.91 -7.92
N ARG A 146 -2.16 0.87 -8.68
CA ARG A 146 -2.92 -0.38 -8.91
C ARG A 146 -3.56 -0.44 -10.29
N ILE A 147 -3.64 -1.64 -10.84
CA ILE A 147 -4.45 -1.93 -12.03
C ILE A 147 -5.68 -2.74 -11.61
N VAL A 148 -6.87 -2.33 -12.08
CA VAL A 148 -8.11 -3.09 -11.93
C VAL A 148 -8.88 -3.03 -13.24
N GLY A 149 -8.97 -4.17 -13.93
CA GLY A 149 -9.50 -4.24 -15.29
C GLY A 149 -8.78 -3.25 -16.21
N ASP A 150 -9.55 -2.47 -16.96
CA ASP A 150 -9.01 -1.47 -17.89
C ASP A 150 -8.59 -0.14 -17.23
N ASN A 151 -8.42 -0.10 -15.90
CA ASN A 151 -8.15 1.14 -15.19
C ASN A 151 -6.81 1.10 -14.43
N ILE A 152 -6.06 2.19 -14.57
CA ILE A 152 -4.91 2.52 -13.72
C ILE A 152 -5.38 3.47 -12.62
N PHE A 153 -5.10 3.10 -11.38
CA PHE A 153 -5.17 3.99 -10.23
C PHE A 153 -3.77 4.57 -10.00
N LEU A 154 -3.69 5.90 -9.94
CA LEU A 154 -2.41 6.60 -9.87
C LEU A 154 -2.50 7.86 -9.01
N TYR A 155 -1.34 8.25 -8.49
CA TYR A 155 -1.12 9.59 -7.96
C TYR A 155 -0.65 10.54 -9.06
N LYS A 156 -1.12 11.79 -9.01
CA LYS A 156 -0.60 12.87 -9.85
C LYS A 156 -0.18 14.05 -8.99
N GLU A 157 1.08 14.46 -9.10
CA GLU A 157 1.58 15.66 -8.42
C GLU A 157 0.89 16.89 -9.00
N THR A 158 0.38 17.75 -8.12
CA THR A 158 -0.22 19.03 -8.56
C THR A 158 0.86 20.06 -8.92
N TYR A 159 1.99 20.08 -8.20
CA TYR A 159 3.16 20.94 -8.49
C TYR A 159 4.47 20.12 -8.49
N PRO A 160 4.74 19.31 -9.53
CA PRO A 160 5.87 18.38 -9.56
C PRO A 160 7.25 19.04 -9.40
N GLU A 161 7.35 20.34 -9.63
CA GLU A 161 8.61 21.09 -9.53
C GLU A 161 9.03 21.46 -8.10
N THR A 162 8.11 21.43 -7.12
CA THR A 162 8.36 21.93 -5.76
C THR A 162 8.69 20.83 -4.74
N GLY A 163 8.62 19.55 -5.11
CA GLY A 163 9.07 18.41 -4.30
C GLY A 163 8.19 18.03 -3.09
N SER A 164 7.19 18.85 -2.73
CA SER A 164 6.28 18.63 -1.60
C SER A 164 4.82 18.93 -2.01
N SER A 165 4.34 18.22 -3.03
CA SER A 165 3.08 18.56 -3.68
C SER A 165 1.88 17.77 -3.16
N PRO A 166 0.71 18.39 -2.99
CA PRO A 166 -0.52 17.64 -2.87
C PRO A 166 -0.69 16.76 -4.11
N PHE A 167 -1.03 15.50 -3.86
CA PHE A 167 -1.32 14.56 -4.91
C PHE A 167 -2.83 14.56 -5.20
N LYS A 168 -3.18 14.22 -6.44
CA LYS A 168 -4.54 13.83 -6.82
C LYS A 168 -4.58 12.32 -6.99
N ILE A 169 -5.67 11.70 -6.57
CA ILE A 169 -5.95 10.30 -6.91
C ILE A 169 -6.76 10.32 -8.20
N ILE A 170 -6.26 9.64 -9.21
CA ILE A 170 -6.88 9.56 -10.53
C ILE A 170 -7.16 8.10 -10.86
N ARG A 171 -8.34 7.85 -11.44
CA ARG A 171 -8.64 6.62 -12.18
C ARG A 171 -8.52 6.93 -13.68
N LEU A 172 -7.52 6.36 -14.34
CA LEU A 172 -7.29 6.50 -15.76
C LEU A 172 -7.75 5.24 -16.50
N ASN A 173 -8.66 5.39 -17.46
CA ASN A 173 -8.97 4.29 -18.36
C ASN A 173 -7.83 4.10 -19.39
N ILE A 174 -7.26 2.90 -19.45
CA ILE A 174 -6.04 2.58 -20.22
C ILE A 174 -6.23 2.82 -21.72
N HIS A 175 -7.41 2.50 -22.24
CA HIS A 175 -7.71 2.53 -23.68
C HIS A 175 -8.15 3.92 -24.13
N THR A 176 -9.12 4.51 -23.43
CA THR A 176 -9.72 5.80 -23.81
C THR A 176 -8.92 7.01 -23.33
N LYS A 177 -7.97 6.79 -22.40
CA LYS A 177 -7.22 7.85 -21.70
C LYS A 177 -8.11 8.83 -20.93
N LYS A 178 -9.39 8.49 -20.74
CA LYS A 178 -10.30 9.29 -19.91
C LYS A 178 -9.88 9.18 -18.46
N GLU A 179 -9.68 10.33 -17.84
CA GLU A 179 -9.42 10.44 -16.42
C GLU A 179 -10.72 10.71 -15.64
N LEU A 180 -10.78 10.12 -14.46
CA LEU A 180 -11.73 10.48 -13.42
C LEU A 180 -10.93 10.94 -12.20
N LEU A 181 -11.18 12.16 -11.77
CA LEU A 181 -10.68 12.66 -10.50
C LEU A 181 -11.41 11.93 -9.37
N VAL A 182 -10.67 11.13 -8.60
CA VAL A 182 -11.24 10.36 -7.48
C VAL A 182 -11.20 11.20 -6.21
N PHE A 183 -10.08 11.86 -5.97
CA PHE A 183 -9.86 12.63 -4.76
C PHE A 183 -8.81 13.71 -5.00
N GLU A 184 -9.07 14.90 -4.47
CA GLU A 184 -8.15 16.04 -4.44
C GLU A 184 -8.32 16.76 -3.12
N ASP A 185 -7.21 17.05 -2.46
CA ASP A 185 -7.14 17.97 -1.34
C ASP A 185 -5.95 18.91 -1.53
N GLN A 186 -5.99 20.07 -0.87
CA GLN A 186 -4.85 21.00 -0.86
C GLN A 186 -3.69 20.50 0.02
N SER A 187 -3.93 19.48 0.83
CA SER A 187 -2.97 18.82 1.73
C SER A 187 -2.35 17.60 1.04
N LEU A 188 -1.18 17.18 1.51
CA LEU A 188 -0.51 15.97 1.03
C LEU A 188 -1.41 14.75 1.29
N ILE A 189 -1.67 13.95 0.25
CA ILE A 189 -2.27 12.63 0.42
C ILE A 189 -1.19 11.72 1.01
N LEU A 190 -1.45 11.21 2.22
CA LEU A 190 -0.51 10.39 2.97
C LEU A 190 -0.60 8.92 2.56
N ASP A 191 -1.81 8.48 2.21
CA ASP A 191 -2.09 7.11 1.81
C ASP A 191 -3.36 7.05 0.97
N PHE A 192 -3.44 6.08 0.06
CA PHE A 192 -4.70 5.64 -0.49
C PHE A 192 -4.68 4.17 -0.80
N GLN A 193 -5.84 3.55 -0.63
CA GLN A 193 -6.03 2.12 -0.81
C GLN A 193 -7.19 1.91 -1.76
N ILE A 194 -7.07 0.93 -2.64
CA ILE A 194 -8.11 0.58 -3.60
C ILE A 194 -8.66 -0.77 -3.21
N SER A 195 -9.98 -0.90 -3.16
CA SER A 195 -10.66 -2.19 -3.01
C SER A 195 -10.27 -3.15 -4.14
N ARG A 196 -10.36 -4.47 -3.90
CA ARG A 196 -9.93 -5.48 -4.89
C ARG A 196 -10.66 -5.35 -6.23
N MET A 197 -11.94 -5.01 -6.19
CA MET A 197 -12.77 -4.82 -7.38
C MET A 197 -12.66 -3.41 -7.98
N GLY A 198 -11.85 -2.53 -7.38
CA GLY A 198 -11.74 -1.15 -7.84
C GLY A 198 -13.03 -0.35 -7.66
N LYS A 199 -13.95 -0.80 -6.78
CA LYS A 199 -15.21 -0.10 -6.51
C LYS A 199 -15.02 1.05 -5.53
N TYR A 200 -14.25 0.82 -4.47
CA TYR A 200 -13.98 1.81 -3.43
C TYR A 200 -12.51 2.24 -3.42
N VAL A 201 -12.30 3.50 -3.06
CA VAL A 201 -11.00 4.08 -2.73
C VAL A 201 -11.06 4.63 -1.31
N PHE A 202 -10.10 4.25 -0.47
CA PHE A 202 -9.82 4.93 0.78
C PHE A 202 -8.74 5.97 0.53
N ALA A 203 -8.89 7.18 1.06
CA ALA A 203 -7.89 8.24 0.98
C ALA A 203 -7.69 8.92 2.33
N GLU A 204 -6.44 9.28 2.63
CA GLU A 204 -6.03 10.01 3.84
C GLU A 204 -5.20 11.25 3.47
N ASN A 205 -5.48 12.39 4.10
CA ASN A 205 -4.70 13.63 3.91
C ASN A 205 -4.28 14.32 5.22
N GLY A 206 -4.16 13.56 6.31
CA GLY A 206 -3.80 14.05 7.65
C GLY A 206 -4.90 14.85 8.37
N LYS A 207 -5.95 15.29 7.67
CA LYS A 207 -7.12 15.97 8.25
C LYS A 207 -8.38 15.13 8.16
N GLU A 208 -8.55 14.43 7.04
CA GLU A 208 -9.71 13.59 6.78
C GLU A 208 -9.30 12.20 6.29
N TYR A 209 -10.20 11.28 6.60
CA TYR A 209 -10.19 9.89 6.18
C TYR A 209 -11.51 9.70 5.44
N ALA A 210 -11.44 9.21 4.21
CA ALA A 210 -12.62 9.08 3.37
C ALA A 210 -12.61 7.75 2.62
N ILE A 211 -13.79 7.16 2.50
CA ILE A 211 -14.08 6.08 1.56
C ILE A 211 -14.91 6.69 0.43
N ILE A 212 -14.48 6.50 -0.81
CA ILE A 212 -15.13 7.01 -2.01
C ILE A 212 -15.65 5.82 -2.81
N ASP A 213 -16.96 5.78 -3.08
CA ASP A 213 -17.55 4.84 -4.04
C ASP A 213 -17.36 5.39 -5.45
N LEU A 214 -16.74 4.61 -6.34
CA LEU A 214 -16.43 5.04 -7.70
C LEU A 214 -17.59 4.87 -8.70
N ASP A 215 -18.69 4.25 -8.30
CA ASP A 215 -19.87 4.12 -9.14
C ASP A 215 -20.66 5.43 -9.17
N ASP A 216 -20.79 6.11 -8.02
CA ASP A 216 -21.57 7.34 -7.86
C ASP A 216 -20.77 8.54 -7.31
N MET A 217 -19.47 8.34 -7.02
CA MET A 217 -18.57 9.34 -6.43
C MET A 217 -19.01 9.83 -5.04
N SER A 218 -19.85 9.06 -4.35
CA SER A 218 -20.24 9.36 -2.97
C SER A 218 -19.04 9.22 -2.03
N LYS A 219 -18.97 10.11 -1.03
CA LYS A 219 -17.88 10.19 -0.05
C LYS A 219 -18.42 9.89 1.34
N GLN A 220 -17.97 8.79 1.94
CA GLN A 220 -18.19 8.46 3.34
C GLN A 220 -16.98 8.94 4.15
N LEU A 221 -17.18 9.98 4.97
CA LEU A 221 -16.18 10.40 5.94
C LEU A 221 -16.13 9.39 7.08
N ILE A 222 -14.92 8.99 7.46
CA ILE A 222 -14.71 8.05 8.56
C ILE A 222 -13.98 8.76 9.70
N ALA A 223 -14.47 8.58 10.92
CA ALA A 223 -13.70 8.93 12.10
C ALA A 223 -12.61 7.87 12.25
N LEU A 224 -11.36 8.31 12.34
CA LEU A 224 -10.22 7.43 12.59
C LEU A 224 -10.50 6.65 13.88
N PRO A 225 -10.63 5.31 13.83
CA PRO A 225 -11.07 4.60 15.02
C PRO A 225 -9.93 4.51 16.06
N MET A 226 -8.65 4.53 15.62
CA MET A 226 -7.44 4.83 16.41
C MET A 226 -6.26 5.19 15.46
N GLN A 227 -5.32 6.04 15.86
CA GLN A 227 -4.11 6.32 15.04
C GLN A 227 -3.36 5.01 14.75
N THR A 228 -3.20 4.66 13.46
CA THR A 228 -2.54 3.43 13.03
C THR A 228 -1.30 3.72 12.20
N ASP A 229 -0.20 3.03 12.49
CA ASP A 229 1.05 3.12 11.70
C ASP A 229 1.02 2.24 10.44
N VAL A 230 -0.08 1.50 10.22
CA VAL A 230 -0.25 0.59 9.09
C VAL A 230 -1.39 1.13 8.21
N PRO A 231 -1.18 1.23 6.89
CA PRO A 231 -2.25 1.49 5.92
C PRO A 231 -3.46 0.58 6.16
N PRO A 232 -4.69 1.12 6.19
CA PRO A 232 -5.87 0.28 6.26
C PRO A 232 -6.01 -0.56 4.97
N PHE A 233 -6.88 -1.55 4.97
CA PHE A 233 -7.14 -2.33 3.75
C PHE A 233 -8.60 -2.72 3.65
N PHE A 234 -9.09 -2.83 2.42
CA PHE A 234 -10.45 -3.31 2.19
C PHE A 234 -10.53 -4.82 2.44
N SER A 235 -11.61 -5.27 3.06
CA SER A 235 -11.93 -6.70 3.15
C SER A 235 -12.19 -7.26 1.75
N PHE A 236 -12.00 -8.57 1.58
CA PHE A 236 -12.15 -9.25 0.30
C PHE A 236 -13.51 -9.03 -0.37
N ASN A 237 -14.56 -9.02 0.44
CA ASN A 237 -15.94 -8.79 -0.01
C ASN A 237 -16.30 -7.30 -0.13
N ASN A 238 -15.33 -6.39 0.03
CA ASN A 238 -15.45 -4.93 0.01
C ASN A 238 -16.48 -4.35 1.01
N GLN A 239 -16.93 -5.13 2.00
CA GLN A 239 -17.92 -4.68 2.98
C GLN A 239 -17.30 -3.87 4.12
N PHE A 240 -15.98 -3.98 4.33
CA PHE A 240 -15.29 -3.32 5.43
C PHE A 240 -13.98 -2.70 4.95
N LEU A 241 -13.66 -1.53 5.47
CA LEU A 241 -12.29 -1.04 5.58
C LEU A 241 -11.75 -1.48 6.94
N VAL A 242 -10.61 -2.15 6.96
CA VAL A 242 -10.02 -2.76 8.15
C VAL A 242 -8.79 -1.97 8.55
N PHE A 243 -8.79 -1.50 9.79
CA PHE A 243 -7.65 -0.91 10.47
C PHE A 243 -7.03 -1.95 11.37
N TYR A 244 -5.71 -2.06 11.33
CA TYR A 244 -4.97 -2.96 12.20
C TYR A 244 -4.11 -2.17 13.18
N HIS A 245 -4.44 -2.26 14.46
CA HIS A 245 -3.71 -1.58 15.52
C HIS A 245 -2.64 -2.51 16.09
N PHE A 246 -1.40 -2.32 15.65
CA PHE A 246 -0.30 -3.23 15.95
C PHE A 246 -0.03 -3.38 17.45
N ALA A 247 0.06 -2.27 18.20
CA ALA A 247 0.41 -2.31 19.63
C ALA A 247 -0.62 -3.04 20.51
N SER A 248 -1.85 -3.22 20.02
CA SER A 248 -2.92 -3.92 20.75
C SER A 248 -3.34 -5.22 20.07
N LEU A 249 -2.79 -5.51 18.89
CA LEU A 249 -3.21 -6.59 18.00
C LEU A 249 -4.73 -6.58 17.71
N LYS A 250 -5.37 -5.41 17.80
CA LYS A 250 -6.80 -5.25 17.54
C LYS A 250 -7.03 -4.93 16.07
N MET A 251 -8.10 -5.50 15.54
CA MET A 251 -8.67 -5.09 14.27
C MET A 251 -9.90 -4.26 14.53
N GLU A 252 -9.97 -3.11 13.89
CA GLU A 252 -11.16 -2.27 13.84
C GLU A 252 -11.67 -2.28 12.40
N LYS A 253 -13.00 -2.38 12.27
CA LYS A 253 -13.64 -2.51 10.97
C LYS A 253 -14.64 -1.37 10.83
N VAL A 254 -14.46 -0.59 9.78
CA VAL A 254 -15.43 0.42 9.35
C VAL A 254 -16.26 -0.21 8.24
N LYS A 255 -17.58 -0.23 8.40
CA LYS A 255 -18.49 -0.71 7.35
C LYS A 255 -18.47 0.27 6.18
N VAL A 256 -18.32 -0.26 4.98
CA VAL A 256 -18.47 0.49 3.74
C VAL A 256 -19.97 0.50 3.40
N ASP A 257 -20.55 1.69 3.30
CA ASP A 257 -21.96 1.89 2.96
C ASP A 257 -22.19 2.10 1.46
#